data_AF-A0A9D4Q172-F1
#
_entry.id   AF-A0A9D4Q172-F1
#
_cell.length_a   1.000
_cell.length_b   1.000
_cell.length_c   1.000
_cell.angle_alpha   90.00
_cell.angle_beta   90.00
_cell.angle_gamma   90.00
#
_symmetry.space_group_name_H-M   'P 1'
#
loop_
_entity.id
_entity.type
_entity.pdbx_description
1 polymer ?
#
loop_
_entity_poly.entity_id
_entity_poly.type
_entity_poly.pdbx_seq_one_letter_code
_entity_poly.pdbx_strand_id
1 'polypeptide(L)'
;MTPTQLDIIECINITCIRIATGLPKYAKLEDLYGAGLLLPIGDYVEPALQAQNERLKLTRAGRAIRSELGLSNEDLPQILPTVPPWEDVTVTDNRPLPKHKNQASDKQRRDYYAQRHIEYL
;
A
#
# COMPACT_ATOMS: atom_id res chain seq x y z
N MET A 1 -22.71 10.88 -6.48
CA MET A 1 -23.36 10.80 -5.16
C MET A 1 -24.41 11.91 -5.12
N THR A 2 -25.63 11.65 -4.67
CA THR A 2 -26.64 12.72 -4.57
C THR A 2 -26.40 13.55 -3.31
N PRO A 3 -26.78 14.84 -3.28
CA PRO A 3 -26.66 15.67 -2.07
C PRO A 3 -27.37 15.03 -0.86
N THR A 4 -28.52 14.40 -1.10
CA THR A 4 -29.27 13.67 -0.07
C THR A 4 -28.52 12.49 0.53
N GLN A 5 -27.72 11.77 -0.26
CA GLN A 5 -26.90 10.67 0.24
C GLN A 5 -25.75 11.18 1.12
N LEU A 6 -25.16 12.33 0.75
CA LEU A 6 -24.10 12.97 1.53
C LEU A 6 -24.61 13.39 2.91
N ASP A 7 -25.79 14.02 2.98
CA ASP A 7 -26.40 14.43 4.25
C ASP A 7 -26.63 13.24 5.19
N ILE A 8 -27.13 12.12 4.64
CA ILE A 8 -27.36 10.88 5.42
C ILE A 8 -26.04 10.34 5.97
N ILE A 9 -25.00 10.28 5.15
CA ILE A 9 -23.69 9.77 5.57
C ILE A 9 -23.04 10.70 6.58
N GLU A 10 -23.21 12.02 6.43
CA GLU A 10 -22.70 12.99 7.38
C GLU A 10 -23.41 12.85 8.74
N CYS A 11 -24.72 12.62 8.75
CA CYS A 11 -25.45 12.33 9.99
C CYS A 11 -24.93 11.07 10.70
N ILE A 12 -24.60 10.03 9.94
CA ILE A 12 -24.00 8.80 10.48
C ILE A 12 -22.59 9.09 11.02
N ASN A 13 -21.76 9.83 10.27
CA ASN A 13 -20.41 10.20 10.67
C ASN A 13 -20.42 10.99 11.99
N ILE A 14 -21.26 12.02 12.11
CA ILE A 14 -21.43 12.80 13.34
C ILE A 14 -21.84 11.90 14.51
N THR A 15 -22.71 10.92 14.27
CA THR A 15 -23.13 9.96 15.31
C THR A 15 -21.95 9.09 15.75
N CYS A 16 -21.14 8.61 14.81
CA CYS A 16 -19.92 7.85 15.11
C CYS A 16 -18.90 8.68 15.92
N ILE A 17 -18.68 9.94 15.54
CA ILE A 17 -17.77 10.84 16.27
C ILE A 17 -18.25 11.03 17.71
N ARG A 18 -19.55 11.26 17.92
CA ARG A 18 -20.14 11.36 19.27
C ARG A 18 -19.92 10.10 20.10
N ILE A 19 -20.13 8.92 19.51
CA ILE A 19 -19.90 7.65 20.20
C ILE A 19 -18.43 7.49 20.58
N ALA A 20 -17.51 7.78 19.65
CA ALA A 20 -16.08 7.64 19.87
C ALA A 20 -15.53 8.63 20.90
N THR A 21 -16.02 9.87 20.89
CA THR A 21 -15.57 10.96 21.78
C THR A 21 -16.33 11.02 23.11
N GLY A 22 -17.49 10.37 23.21
CA GLY A 22 -18.39 10.47 24.36
C GLY A 22 -19.13 11.81 24.47
N LEU A 23 -19.07 12.66 23.43
CA LEU A 23 -19.70 13.97 23.45
C LEU A 23 -21.23 13.88 23.40
N PRO A 24 -21.93 14.73 24.18
CA PRO A 24 -23.39 14.72 24.20
C PRO A 24 -23.99 15.23 22.89
N LYS A 25 -25.27 14.89 22.65
CA LYS A 25 -25.99 15.27 21.43
C LYS A 25 -26.06 16.80 21.20
N TYR A 26 -26.05 17.58 22.27
CA TYR A 26 -26.14 19.05 22.24
C TYR A 26 -24.78 19.75 22.14
N ALA A 27 -23.67 19.00 22.07
CA ALA A 27 -22.36 19.60 21.79
C ALA A 27 -22.36 20.29 20.42
N LYS A 28 -21.66 21.42 20.32
CA LYS A 28 -21.52 22.14 19.05
C LYS A 28 -20.74 21.28 18.06
N LEU A 29 -21.00 21.47 16.76
CA LEU A 29 -20.30 20.75 15.70
C LEU A 29 -18.79 21.07 15.70
N GLU A 30 -18.42 22.32 16.01
CA GLU A 30 -17.02 22.74 16.12
C GLU A 30 -16.27 21.93 17.19
N ASP A 31 -16.87 21.76 18.37
CA ASP A 31 -16.29 20.96 19.45
C ASP A 31 -16.21 19.48 19.06
N LEU A 32 -17.18 19.00 18.28
CA LEU A 32 -17.24 17.63 17.76
C LEU A 32 -16.11 17.31 16.78
N TYR A 33 -15.90 18.16 15.77
CA TYR A 33 -14.78 17.97 14.83
C TYR A 33 -13.43 18.34 15.45
N GLY A 34 -13.40 19.25 16.43
CA GLY A 34 -12.18 19.58 17.17
C GLY A 34 -11.71 18.47 18.11
N ALA A 35 -12.64 17.73 18.73
CA ALA A 35 -12.33 16.58 19.58
C ALA A 35 -12.26 15.26 18.80
N GLY A 36 -12.93 15.19 17.64
CA GLY A 36 -13.04 14.02 16.80
C GLY A 36 -11.79 13.76 15.97
N LEU A 37 -11.44 12.48 15.82
CA LEU A 37 -10.39 12.05 14.89
C LEU A 37 -10.87 11.96 13.43
N LEU A 38 -12.16 12.16 13.18
CA LEU A 38 -12.78 12.04 11.86
C LEU A 38 -13.13 13.43 11.32
N LEU A 39 -12.69 13.69 10.09
CA LEU A 39 -13.02 14.92 9.36
C LEU A 39 -14.48 14.88 8.82
N PRO A 40 -15.04 16.03 8.41
CA PRO A 40 -16.30 16.07 7.69
C PRO A 40 -16.29 15.18 6.43
N ILE A 41 -17.41 14.55 6.08
CA ILE A 41 -17.45 13.63 4.93
C ILE A 41 -17.10 14.33 3.62
N GLY A 42 -17.45 15.60 3.48
CA GLY A 42 -17.16 16.40 2.29
C GLY A 42 -15.67 16.42 1.94
N ASP A 43 -14.81 16.45 2.96
CA ASP A 43 -13.35 16.48 2.78
C ASP A 43 -12.79 15.11 2.36
N TYR A 44 -13.53 14.02 2.61
CA TYR A 44 -13.13 12.66 2.23
C TYR A 44 -13.63 12.23 0.85
N VAL A 45 -14.77 12.76 0.39
CA VAL A 45 -15.42 12.26 -0.83
C VAL A 45 -14.54 12.45 -2.06
N GLU A 46 -13.98 13.64 -2.26
CA GLU A 46 -13.14 13.92 -3.42
C GLU A 46 -11.84 13.10 -3.41
N PRO A 47 -11.04 13.06 -2.33
CA PRO A 47 -9.86 12.20 -2.26
C PRO A 47 -10.20 10.71 -2.43
N ALA A 48 -11.31 10.25 -1.85
CA ALA A 48 -11.72 8.85 -1.96
C ALA A 48 -12.12 8.49 -3.40
N LEU A 49 -12.86 9.37 -4.09
CA LEU A 49 -13.21 9.20 -5.49
C LEU A 49 -11.96 9.23 -6.38
N GLN A 50 -11.05 10.16 -6.14
CA GLN A 50 -9.79 10.22 -6.86
C GLN A 50 -8.98 8.93 -6.67
N ALA A 51 -8.78 8.51 -5.42
CA ALA A 51 -8.07 7.27 -5.10
C ALA A 51 -8.73 6.04 -5.73
N GLN A 52 -10.07 5.99 -5.75
CA GLN A 52 -10.79 4.90 -6.38
C GLN A 52 -10.61 4.90 -7.90
N ASN A 53 -10.67 6.07 -8.54
CA ASN A 53 -10.38 6.21 -9.97
C ASN A 53 -8.95 5.81 -10.32
N GLU A 54 -7.98 6.18 -9.48
CA GLU A 54 -6.59 5.75 -9.62
C GLU A 54 -6.46 4.24 -9.49
N ARG A 55 -7.08 3.63 -8.46
CA ARG A 55 -7.07 2.16 -8.27
C ARG A 55 -7.65 1.42 -9.47
N LEU A 56 -8.76 1.90 -10.04
CA LEU A 56 -9.38 1.32 -11.23
C LEU A 56 -8.43 1.33 -12.44
N LYS A 57 -7.58 2.35 -12.56
CA LYS A 57 -6.63 2.50 -13.67
C LYS A 57 -5.33 1.75 -13.43
N LEU A 58 -4.78 1.80 -12.22
CA LEU A 58 -3.40 1.41 -11.92
C LEU A 58 -3.27 -0.02 -11.37
N THR A 59 -4.36 -0.67 -10.95
CA THR A 59 -4.30 -2.02 -10.39
C THR A 59 -4.90 -3.07 -11.31
N ARG A 60 -4.43 -4.31 -11.20
CA ARG A 60 -4.95 -5.44 -12.00
C ARG A 60 -6.42 -5.71 -11.67
N ALA A 61 -6.75 -5.75 -10.38
CA ALA A 61 -8.12 -5.93 -9.92
C ALA A 61 -9.02 -4.78 -10.38
N GLY A 62 -8.53 -3.54 -10.31
CA GLY A 62 -9.25 -2.37 -10.81
C GLY A 62 -9.57 -2.44 -12.29
N ARG A 63 -8.62 -2.89 -13.13
CA ARG A 63 -8.87 -3.09 -14.56
C ARG A 63 -9.83 -4.22 -14.86
N ALA A 64 -9.82 -5.30 -14.06
CA ALA A 64 -10.81 -6.37 -14.17
C ALA A 64 -12.22 -5.82 -13.92
N ILE A 65 -12.41 -5.06 -12.84
CA ILE A 65 -13.69 -4.38 -12.56
C ILE A 65 -14.06 -3.43 -13.70
N ARG A 66 -13.10 -2.66 -14.22
CA ARG A 66 -13.31 -1.73 -15.32
C ARG A 66 -13.75 -2.44 -16.62
N SER A 67 -13.18 -3.60 -16.93
CA SER A 67 -13.60 -4.45 -18.05
C SER A 67 -15.03 -4.96 -17.87
N GLU A 68 -15.39 -5.43 -16.67
CA GLU A 68 -16.76 -5.88 -16.34
C GLU A 68 -17.79 -4.74 -16.48
N LEU A 69 -17.37 -3.50 -16.20
CA LEU A 69 -18.18 -2.30 -16.41
C LEU A 69 -18.24 -1.85 -17.88
N GLY A 70 -17.62 -2.58 -18.82
CA GLY A 70 -17.63 -2.27 -20.25
C GLY A 70 -16.70 -1.11 -20.66
N LEU A 71 -15.77 -0.71 -19.79
CA LEU A 71 -14.85 0.40 -20.05
C LEU A 71 -13.53 -0.13 -20.63
N SER A 72 -13.04 0.50 -21.70
CA SER A 72 -11.76 0.13 -22.32
C SER A 72 -10.57 0.35 -21.39
N ASN A 73 -9.58 -0.54 -21.49
CA ASN A 73 -8.32 -0.52 -20.75
C ASN A 73 -7.09 -0.21 -21.64
N GLU A 74 -7.29 0.03 -22.95
CA GLU A 74 -6.20 0.14 -23.93
C GLU A 74 -5.28 1.34 -23.68
N ASP A 75 -5.84 2.48 -23.26
CA ASP A 75 -5.08 3.72 -23.04
C ASP A 75 -4.43 3.83 -21.65
N LEU A 76 -4.45 2.75 -20.85
CA LEU A 76 -3.99 2.79 -19.47
C LEU A 76 -2.49 2.44 -19.35
N PRO A 77 -1.73 3.13 -18.49
CA PRO A 77 -0.28 2.94 -18.35
C PRO A 77 0.06 1.48 -17.98
N GLN A 78 1.27 0.99 -18.24
CA GLN A 78 1.60 -0.39 -17.84
C GLN A 78 1.57 -0.53 -16.31
N ILE A 79 0.95 -1.60 -15.80
CA ILE A 79 1.01 -1.93 -14.36
C ILE A 79 2.39 -2.50 -14.08
N LEU A 80 3.18 -1.79 -13.28
CA LEU A 80 4.49 -2.28 -12.85
C LEU A 80 4.31 -3.54 -11.98
N PRO A 81 5.15 -4.57 -12.16
CA PRO A 81 5.17 -5.68 -11.23
C PRO A 81 5.55 -5.14 -9.85
N THR A 82 4.68 -5.34 -8.86
CA THR A 82 4.99 -5.00 -7.48
C THR A 82 5.83 -6.13 -6.90
N VAL A 83 7.06 -5.81 -6.49
CA VAL A 83 7.89 -6.66 -5.65
C VAL A 83 7.11 -6.85 -4.34
N PRO A 84 6.68 -8.07 -3.98
CA PRO A 84 5.95 -8.26 -2.76
C PRO A 84 6.82 -7.90 -1.54
N PRO A 85 6.21 -7.47 -0.42
CA PRO A 85 6.95 -6.95 0.72
C PRO A 85 7.89 -7.95 1.41
N TRP A 86 7.78 -9.25 1.06
CA TRP A 86 8.66 -10.33 1.54
C TRP A 86 9.76 -10.72 0.54
N GLU A 87 9.74 -10.18 -0.68
CA GLU A 87 10.89 -10.30 -1.58
C GLU A 87 11.92 -9.31 -1.04
N ASP A 88 12.83 -9.83 -0.22
CA ASP A 88 13.83 -9.06 0.49
C ASP A 88 14.57 -8.13 -0.49
N VAL A 89 14.49 -6.81 -0.27
CA VAL A 89 15.62 -5.93 -0.60
C VAL A 89 16.81 -6.64 0.00
N THR A 90 17.81 -7.01 -0.79
CA THR A 90 18.99 -7.71 -0.28
C THR A 90 19.63 -6.82 0.79
N VAL A 91 19.22 -7.05 2.04
CA VAL A 91 19.87 -6.50 3.22
C VAL A 91 21.21 -7.18 3.15
N THR A 92 22.18 -6.45 2.60
CA THR A 92 23.56 -6.89 2.57
C THR A 92 23.85 -7.36 3.98
N ASP A 93 24.18 -8.65 4.11
CA ASP A 93 24.41 -9.26 5.41
C ASP A 93 25.59 -8.50 6.01
N ASN A 94 25.30 -7.53 6.90
CA ASN A 94 26.31 -6.67 7.55
C ASN A 94 27.20 -7.48 8.50
N ARG A 95 27.08 -8.81 8.48
CA ARG A 95 28.02 -9.72 9.12
C ARG A 95 29.40 -9.52 8.49
N PRO A 96 30.45 -9.38 9.33
CA PRO A 96 31.81 -9.36 8.80
C PRO A 96 32.03 -10.64 7.99
N LEU A 97 32.66 -10.48 6.82
CA LEU A 97 33.10 -11.63 6.04
C LEU A 97 33.90 -12.57 6.96
N PRO A 98 33.57 -13.87 7.01
CA PRO A 98 34.33 -14.82 7.81
C PRO A 98 35.82 -14.72 7.47
N LYS A 99 36.69 -14.84 8.49
CA LYS A 99 38.16 -14.64 8.40
C LYS A 99 38.85 -15.32 7.21
N HIS A 100 38.28 -16.42 6.69
CA HIS A 100 38.82 -17.22 5.57
C HIS A 100 37.92 -17.24 4.33
N LYS A 101 37.18 -16.15 4.10
CA LYS A 101 36.37 -15.96 2.89
C LYS A 101 36.80 -14.72 2.10
N ASN A 102 37.93 -14.12 2.44
CA ASN A 102 38.43 -12.97 1.71
C ASN A 102 38.84 -13.37 0.29
N GLN A 103 38.31 -12.66 -0.71
CA GLN A 103 38.59 -12.97 -2.11
C GLN A 103 40.04 -12.83 -2.50
N ALA A 104 40.78 -11.98 -1.80
CA ALA A 104 42.19 -11.75 -2.06
C ALA A 104 43.13 -12.81 -1.45
N SER A 105 42.83 -13.37 -0.26
CA SER A 105 43.76 -14.28 0.44
C SER A 105 43.58 -15.75 0.05
N ASP A 106 42.34 -16.19 -0.20
CA ASP A 106 42.03 -17.63 -0.25
C ASP A 106 41.63 -18.10 -1.66
N LYS A 107 42.14 -17.42 -2.69
CA LYS A 107 41.84 -17.71 -4.10
C LYS A 107 42.18 -19.15 -4.49
N GLN A 108 43.38 -19.62 -4.15
CA GLN A 108 43.86 -20.98 -4.48
C GLN A 108 42.98 -22.08 -3.89
N ARG A 109 42.53 -21.91 -2.63
CA ARG A 109 41.68 -22.89 -1.95
C ARG A 109 40.31 -22.98 -2.61
N ARG A 110 39.77 -21.87 -3.11
CA ARG A 110 38.49 -21.86 -3.83
C ARG A 110 38.60 -22.45 -5.21
N ASP A 111 39.67 -22.12 -5.95
CA ASP A 111 39.91 -22.68 -7.28
C ASP A 111 40.02 -24.21 -7.20
N TYR A 112 40.66 -24.75 -6.16
CA TYR A 112 40.71 -26.20 -5.88
C TYR A 112 39.33 -26.84 -5.68
N TYR A 113 38.47 -26.26 -4.83
CA TYR A 113 37.12 -26.81 -4.61
C TYR A 113 36.18 -26.60 -5.81
N ALA A 114 36.37 -25.51 -6.57
CA ALA A 114 35.62 -25.28 -7.81
C ALA A 114 35.96 -26.32 -8.87
N GLN A 115 37.24 -26.67 -9.02
CA GLN A 115 37.69 -27.75 -9.91
C GLN A 115 37.10 -29.10 -9.50
N ARG A 116 37.10 -29.44 -8.20
CA ARG A 116 36.45 -30.67 -7.72
C ARG A 116 34.96 -30.72 -8.02
N HIS A 117 34.25 -29.60 -7.94
CA HIS A 117 32.82 -29.58 -8.22
C HIS A 117 32.49 -29.80 -9.72
N ILE A 118 33.44 -29.49 -10.61
CA ILE A 118 33.32 -29.79 -12.05
C ILE A 118 33.56 -31.28 -12.32
N GLU A 119 34.44 -31.95 -11.55
CA GLU A 119 34.69 -33.40 -11.69
C GLU A 119 33.53 -34.31 -11.25
N TYR A 120 32.58 -33.80 -10.44
CA TYR A 120 31.41 -34.55 -9.96
C TYR A 120 30.12 -34.26 -10.75
N LEU A 121 30.21 -33.54 -11.88
CA LEU A 121 29.14 -33.35 -12.86
C LEU A 121 29.42 -34.21 -14.10
#